data_AF-A0A948QYP4-F1
#
_entry.id   AF-A0A948QYP4-F1
#
_cell.length_a   1.000
_cell.length_b   1.000
_cell.length_c   1.000
_cell.angle_alpha   90.00
_cell.angle_beta   90.00
_cell.angle_gamma   90.00
#
_symmetry.space_group_name_H-M   'P 1'
#
loop_
_entity.id
_entity.type
_entity.pdbx_description
1 polymer ?
#
loop_
_entity_poly.entity_id
_entity_poly.type
_entity_poly.pdbx_seq_one_letter_code
_entity_poly.pdbx_strand_id
1 'polypeptide(L)'
;MTNIKDTKPSLKTKRNVRCFAQASANSIKVKTKKLKLAIELREKPVAYVVNNPDLVTLEEAARITGKTTHNIRDYIQRDRIAKLDIEGKPIKRAVNGELRVSLKELRVFLHLVSQRDEKHHHAGLHSELGFYDLAERERTKHVNRLHPYLGKFIPQLVEWFLQRYFKKGDWILDPFMGSGTTLVQANEMGMASIGVDVSEFNCHIAKVKLGRYDIALARKEVLEVESRVQRFSNRLQPKNDTTLELFPEDRLDKLKDGLLAECKSEYLRT
;
A
#
# COMPACT_ATOMS: atom_id res chain seq x y z
N MET A 1 -11.10 -29.95 -55.90
CA MET A 1 -10.97 -31.38 -55.55
C MET A 1 -9.66 -31.49 -54.78
N THR A 2 -9.50 -31.86 -53.50
CA THR A 2 -10.25 -32.61 -52.46
C THR A 2 -9.48 -32.30 -51.15
N ASN A 3 -10.00 -31.60 -50.15
CA ASN A 3 -10.78 -32.01 -48.96
C ASN A 3 -10.23 -33.14 -48.03
N ILE A 4 -9.97 -32.72 -46.77
CA ILE A 4 -10.16 -33.37 -45.45
C ILE A 4 -9.20 -34.49 -45.02
N LYS A 5 -8.51 -34.29 -43.87
CA LYS A 5 -8.82 -34.96 -42.58
C LYS A 5 -7.93 -34.46 -41.43
N ASP A 6 -8.60 -33.85 -40.45
CA ASP A 6 -8.16 -33.68 -39.06
C ASP A 6 -7.92 -35.03 -38.38
N THR A 7 -6.84 -35.12 -37.58
CA THR A 7 -6.63 -36.23 -36.64
C THR A 7 -6.19 -35.69 -35.27
N LYS A 8 -7.12 -35.71 -34.31
CA LYS A 8 -6.81 -35.81 -32.87
C LYS A 8 -6.61 -37.29 -32.49
N PRO A 9 -5.77 -37.59 -31.49
CA PRO A 9 -6.02 -38.72 -30.61
C PRO A 9 -6.22 -38.27 -29.16
N SER A 10 -7.23 -38.89 -28.55
CA SER A 10 -7.56 -38.89 -27.13
C SER A 10 -6.59 -39.76 -26.33
N LEU A 11 -6.32 -39.40 -25.07
CA LEU A 11 -6.08 -40.39 -24.01
C LEU A 11 -6.57 -39.89 -22.65
N LYS A 12 -7.56 -40.61 -22.12
CA LYS A 12 -8.01 -40.57 -20.73
C LYS A 12 -6.96 -41.28 -19.86
N THR A 13 -6.57 -40.67 -18.74
CA THR A 13 -6.03 -41.44 -17.62
C THR A 13 -6.48 -40.85 -16.28
N LYS A 14 -7.23 -41.68 -15.55
CA LYS A 14 -7.70 -41.49 -14.18
C LYS A 14 -6.50 -41.33 -13.24
N ARG A 15 -6.51 -40.33 -12.35
CA ARG A 15 -5.81 -40.42 -11.07
C ARG A 15 -6.80 -40.22 -9.94
N ASN A 16 -7.00 -41.30 -9.20
CA ASN A 16 -7.70 -41.38 -7.94
C ASN A 16 -7.08 -40.42 -6.92
N VAL A 17 -7.90 -39.59 -6.28
CA VAL A 17 -7.60 -39.07 -4.95
C VAL A 17 -8.74 -39.50 -4.04
N ARG A 18 -8.47 -40.48 -3.19
CA ARG A 18 -9.39 -40.96 -2.15
C ARG A 18 -9.63 -39.83 -1.16
N CYS A 19 -10.89 -39.46 -1.01
CA CYS A 19 -11.38 -38.62 0.08
C CYS A 19 -11.42 -39.48 1.35
N PHE A 20 -10.54 -39.24 2.32
CA PHE A 20 -10.68 -39.79 3.66
C PHE A 20 -11.58 -38.85 4.48
N ALA A 21 -12.87 -39.15 4.47
CA ALA A 21 -13.81 -38.63 5.45
C ALA A 21 -13.87 -39.61 6.62
N GLN A 22 -13.31 -39.21 7.77
CA GLN A 22 -13.72 -39.72 9.08
C GLN A 22 -13.93 -38.51 9.99
N ALA A 23 -15.15 -37.97 9.93
CA ALA A 23 -15.65 -37.02 10.91
C ALA A 23 -16.19 -37.80 12.12
N SER A 24 -15.54 -37.60 13.27
CA SER A 24 -15.98 -38.12 14.57
C SER A 24 -17.32 -37.50 14.98
N ALA A 25 -18.30 -38.37 15.26
CA ALA A 25 -19.69 -38.04 15.59
C ALA A 25 -19.90 -37.24 16.90
N ASN A 26 -18.83 -36.89 17.63
CA ASN A 26 -18.93 -36.18 18.91
C ASN A 26 -19.17 -34.66 18.78
N SER A 27 -18.81 -34.04 17.66
CA SER A 27 -18.91 -32.57 17.52
C SER A 27 -20.33 -32.04 17.25
N ILE A 28 -21.25 -32.90 16.81
CA ILE A 28 -22.63 -32.51 16.45
C ILE A 28 -23.52 -32.42 17.71
N LYS A 29 -23.33 -33.31 18.69
CA LYS A 29 -24.09 -33.30 19.97
C LYS A 29 -23.77 -32.11 20.88
N VAL A 30 -22.55 -31.58 20.81
CA VAL A 30 -22.13 -30.41 21.62
C VAL A 30 -22.72 -29.10 21.07
N LYS A 31 -22.85 -28.99 19.74
CA LYS A 31 -23.39 -27.78 19.07
C LYS A 31 -24.89 -27.56 19.34
N THR A 32 -25.69 -28.62 19.40
CA THR A 32 -27.15 -28.51 19.61
C THR A 32 -27.52 -28.19 21.05
N LYS A 33 -26.74 -28.62 22.05
CA LYS A 33 -26.97 -28.30 23.47
C LYS A 33 -26.66 -26.83 23.80
N LYS A 34 -25.61 -26.25 23.18
CA LYS A 34 -25.26 -24.83 23.33
C LYS A 34 -26.30 -23.88 22.70
N LEU A 35 -26.96 -24.31 21.62
CA LEU A 35 -27.94 -23.48 20.92
C LEU A 35 -29.28 -23.38 21.69
N LYS A 36 -29.70 -24.44 22.39
CA LYS A 36 -30.92 -24.41 23.23
C LYS A 36 -30.77 -23.53 24.48
N LEU A 37 -29.60 -23.56 25.14
CA LEU A 37 -29.34 -22.74 26.33
C LEU A 37 -29.29 -21.23 26.01
N ALA A 38 -28.93 -20.85 24.78
CA ALA A 38 -28.88 -19.46 24.35
C ALA A 38 -30.26 -18.85 24.06
N ILE A 39 -31.28 -19.68 23.83
CA ILE A 39 -32.64 -19.23 23.49
C ILE A 39 -33.48 -19.01 24.76
N GLU A 40 -33.27 -19.81 25.81
CA GLU A 40 -34.02 -19.72 27.07
C GLU A 40 -33.71 -18.47 27.92
N LEU A 41 -32.59 -17.80 27.68
CA LEU A 41 -32.17 -16.60 28.41
C LEU A 41 -32.75 -15.28 27.86
N ARG A 42 -33.69 -15.34 26.90
CA ARG A 42 -34.14 -14.15 26.17
C ARG A 42 -35.51 -13.57 26.53
N GLU A 43 -36.20 -14.07 27.56
CA GLU A 43 -37.48 -13.48 27.97
C GLU A 43 -37.66 -13.41 29.49
N LYS A 44 -37.16 -12.32 30.11
CA LYS A 44 -37.84 -11.64 31.22
C LYS A 44 -37.47 -10.14 31.21
N PRO A 45 -38.45 -9.21 31.15
CA PRO A 45 -38.14 -7.79 31.23
C PRO A 45 -37.98 -7.41 32.69
N VAL A 46 -36.80 -6.92 33.06
CA VAL A 46 -36.61 -6.24 34.35
C VAL A 46 -36.09 -4.85 34.03
N ALA A 47 -36.92 -3.86 34.29
CA ALA A 47 -36.56 -2.46 34.21
C ALA A 47 -35.48 -2.17 35.26
N TYR A 48 -34.28 -1.80 34.83
CA TYR A 48 -33.26 -1.22 35.69
C TYR A 48 -32.64 -0.02 34.97
N VAL A 49 -32.50 1.09 35.70
CA VAL A 49 -31.75 2.27 35.31
C VAL A 49 -30.27 1.87 35.19
N VAL A 50 -29.66 1.96 34.00
CA VAL A 50 -28.30 1.44 33.75
C VAL A 50 -27.32 2.59 33.49
N ASN A 51 -26.52 2.94 34.50
CA ASN A 51 -25.15 3.39 34.25
C ASN A 51 -24.41 2.19 33.64
N ASN A 52 -24.13 2.22 32.34
CA ASN A 52 -23.61 1.06 31.62
C ASN A 52 -22.08 0.95 31.80
N PRO A 53 -21.55 0.01 32.61
CA PRO A 53 -20.12 -0.07 32.96
C PRO A 53 -19.21 -0.44 31.78
N ASP A 54 -19.80 -0.79 30.63
CA ASP A 54 -19.07 -1.16 29.43
C ASP A 54 -18.74 0.04 28.51
N LEU A 55 -19.31 1.22 28.75
CA LEU A 55 -19.07 2.42 27.94
C LEU A 55 -18.02 3.32 28.57
N VAL A 56 -16.88 3.48 27.90
CA VAL A 56 -15.74 4.27 28.40
C VAL A 56 -15.31 5.34 27.44
N THR A 57 -14.59 6.35 27.94
CA THR A 57 -13.92 7.35 27.11
C THR A 57 -12.71 6.74 26.39
N LEU A 58 -12.15 7.48 25.43
CA LEU A 58 -10.95 7.03 24.70
C LEU A 58 -9.73 6.90 25.62
N GLU A 59 -9.58 7.81 26.58
CA GLU A 59 -8.49 7.84 27.56
C GLU A 59 -8.55 6.61 28.46
N GLU A 60 -9.76 6.28 28.92
CA GLU A 60 -9.98 5.14 29.79
C GLU A 60 -9.83 3.80 29.06
N ALA A 61 -10.33 3.72 27.82
CA ALA A 61 -10.09 2.58 26.94
C ALA A 61 -8.59 2.34 26.69
N ALA A 62 -7.84 3.41 26.41
CA ALA A 62 -6.40 3.37 26.20
C ALA A 62 -5.67 2.84 27.44
N ARG A 63 -6.01 3.37 28.63
CA ARG A 63 -5.44 2.96 29.92
C ARG A 63 -5.70 1.48 30.21
N ILE A 64 -6.94 1.01 30.03
CA ILE A 64 -7.33 -0.37 30.34
C ILE A 64 -6.70 -1.38 29.37
N THR A 65 -6.53 -1.02 28.11
CA THR A 65 -6.02 -1.93 27.07
C THR A 65 -4.51 -1.84 26.85
N GLY A 66 -3.82 -0.92 27.54
CA GLY A 66 -2.40 -0.64 27.33
C GLY A 66 -2.10 -0.12 25.92
N LYS A 67 -3.06 0.58 25.29
CA LYS A 67 -2.94 1.18 23.95
C LYS A 67 -2.93 2.70 24.07
N THR A 68 -2.59 3.39 22.98
CA THR A 68 -2.70 4.86 22.90
C THR A 68 -4.11 5.27 22.51
N THR A 69 -4.53 6.48 22.90
CA THR A 69 -5.80 7.06 22.45
C THR A 69 -5.89 7.19 20.92
N HIS A 70 -4.74 7.38 20.26
CA HIS A 70 -4.62 7.36 18.80
C HIS A 70 -5.03 6.00 18.20
N ASN A 71 -4.55 4.89 18.77
CA ASN A 71 -4.90 3.56 18.29
C ASN A 71 -6.41 3.28 18.43
N ILE A 72 -7.00 3.65 19.58
CA ILE A 72 -8.44 3.50 19.78
C ILE A 72 -9.22 4.34 18.75
N ARG A 73 -8.75 5.55 18.45
CA ARG A 73 -9.36 6.42 17.42
C ARG A 73 -9.22 5.82 16.02
N ASP A 74 -8.08 5.26 15.66
CA ASP A 74 -7.87 4.58 14.36
C ASP A 74 -8.82 3.39 14.21
N TYR A 75 -9.04 2.60 15.26
CA TYR A 75 -10.00 1.49 15.23
C TYR A 75 -11.43 1.95 14.97
N ILE A 76 -11.83 3.10 15.54
CA ILE A 76 -13.14 3.72 15.26
C ILE A 76 -13.20 4.24 13.82
N GLN A 77 -12.14 4.90 13.32
CA GLN A 77 -12.11 5.46 11.97
C GLN A 77 -12.19 4.41 10.87
N ARG A 78 -11.70 3.20 11.15
CA ARG A 78 -11.76 2.05 10.23
C ARG A 78 -12.99 1.18 10.45
N ASP A 79 -14.00 1.66 11.19
CA ASP A 79 -15.23 0.94 11.53
C ASP A 79 -14.99 -0.45 12.16
N ARG A 80 -13.88 -0.62 12.89
CA ARG A 80 -13.54 -1.88 13.59
C ARG A 80 -14.21 -2.00 14.95
N ILE A 81 -14.47 -0.86 15.58
CA ILE A 81 -15.22 -0.74 16.83
C ILE A 81 -16.24 0.40 16.71
N ALA A 82 -17.41 0.25 17.32
CA ALA A 82 -18.47 1.22 17.18
C ALA A 82 -18.14 2.57 17.83
N LYS A 83 -18.55 3.65 17.16
CA LYS A 83 -18.56 5.00 17.70
C LYS A 83 -19.87 5.22 18.45
N LEU A 84 -19.82 5.35 19.78
CA LEU A 84 -21.02 5.44 20.63
C LEU A 84 -21.13 6.80 21.33
N ASP A 85 -22.35 7.19 21.70
CA ASP A 85 -22.61 8.29 22.64
C ASP A 85 -22.59 7.83 24.11
N ILE A 86 -22.90 8.76 25.01
CA ILE A 86 -22.99 8.51 26.47
C ILE A 86 -24.05 7.44 26.80
N GLU A 87 -25.10 7.34 25.99
CA GLU A 87 -26.19 6.37 26.16
C GLU A 87 -25.91 5.01 25.48
N GLY A 88 -24.80 4.90 24.73
CA GLY A 88 -24.41 3.69 24.01
C GLY A 88 -25.05 3.53 22.63
N LYS A 89 -25.62 4.60 22.05
CA LYS A 89 -26.16 4.59 20.69
C LYS A 89 -25.08 4.92 19.66
N PRO A 90 -25.10 4.29 18.48
CA PRO A 90 -24.13 4.55 17.43
C PRO A 90 -24.31 5.96 16.85
N ILE A 91 -23.21 6.71 16.75
CA ILE A 91 -23.19 8.08 16.24
C ILE A 91 -22.28 8.21 15.00
N LYS A 92 -22.68 9.05 14.05
CA LYS A 92 -21.86 9.36 12.86
C LYS A 92 -20.78 10.40 13.17
N ARG A 93 -21.14 11.43 13.94
CA ARG A 93 -20.26 12.51 14.40
C ARG A 93 -20.36 12.62 15.91
N ALA A 94 -19.22 12.79 16.57
CA ALA A 94 -19.18 13.00 18.01
C ALA A 94 -19.04 14.49 18.31
N VAL A 95 -19.81 14.98 19.29
CA VAL A 95 -19.58 16.27 19.93
C VAL A 95 -18.50 16.07 21.00
N ASN A 96 -17.71 17.11 21.28
CA ASN A 96 -16.60 17.04 22.24
C ASN A 96 -17.09 16.50 23.60
N GLY A 97 -16.46 15.43 24.08
CA GLY A 97 -16.73 14.83 25.39
C GLY A 97 -17.80 13.73 25.43
N GLU A 98 -18.58 13.56 24.36
CA GLU A 98 -19.68 12.57 24.31
C GLU A 98 -19.27 11.20 23.76
N LEU A 99 -18.12 11.13 23.10
CA LEU A 99 -17.62 9.91 22.49
C LEU A 99 -17.37 8.82 23.53
N ARG A 100 -18.01 7.66 23.34
CA ARG A 100 -17.79 6.44 24.09
C ARG A 100 -17.44 5.28 23.17
N VAL A 101 -16.77 4.29 23.74
CA VAL A 101 -16.49 2.99 23.12
C VAL A 101 -16.89 1.87 24.07
N SER A 102 -17.34 0.75 23.50
CA SER A 102 -17.62 -0.45 24.30
C SER A 102 -16.32 -1.19 24.65
N LEU A 103 -16.02 -1.35 25.94
CA LEU A 103 -14.88 -2.14 26.41
C LEU A 103 -14.97 -3.60 25.98
N LYS A 104 -16.19 -4.15 25.95
CA LYS A 104 -16.43 -5.54 25.55
C LYS A 104 -16.06 -5.75 24.08
N GLU A 105 -16.56 -4.88 23.21
CA GLU A 105 -16.24 -4.89 21.77
C GLU A 105 -14.74 -4.71 21.53
N LEU A 106 -14.13 -3.73 22.21
CA LEU A 106 -12.71 -3.45 22.10
C LEU A 106 -11.84 -4.63 22.55
N ARG A 107 -12.17 -5.30 23.66
CA ARG A 107 -11.44 -6.49 24.13
C ARG A 107 -11.58 -7.66 23.17
N VAL A 108 -12.78 -7.89 22.63
CA VAL A 108 -13.02 -8.92 21.63
C VAL A 108 -12.18 -8.64 20.38
N PHE A 109 -12.20 -7.40 19.89
CA PHE A 109 -11.39 -6.97 18.77
C PHE A 109 -9.90 -7.20 19.01
N LEU A 110 -9.35 -6.73 20.14
CA LEU A 110 -7.92 -6.90 20.46
C LEU A 110 -7.51 -8.36 20.65
N HIS A 111 -8.42 -9.21 21.16
CA HIS A 111 -8.20 -10.65 21.27
C HIS A 111 -8.15 -11.34 19.89
N LEU A 112 -9.02 -10.93 18.95
CA LEU A 112 -8.98 -11.42 17.57
C LEU A 112 -7.70 -10.97 16.86
N VAL A 113 -7.27 -9.72 17.08
CA VAL A 113 -6.00 -9.18 16.57
C VAL A 113 -4.81 -10.00 17.10
N SER A 114 -4.77 -10.31 18.40
CA SER A 114 -3.65 -11.04 18.99
C SER A 114 -3.59 -12.51 18.56
N GLN A 115 -4.73 -13.11 18.21
CA GLN A 115 -4.80 -14.45 17.64
C GLN A 115 -4.53 -14.49 16.12
N ARG A 116 -4.25 -13.33 15.49
CA ARG A 116 -4.16 -13.16 14.03
C ARG A 116 -5.43 -13.60 13.29
N ASP A 117 -6.56 -13.66 13.99
CA ASP A 117 -7.85 -14.16 13.51
C ASP A 117 -8.74 -12.98 13.06
N GLU A 118 -8.12 -11.94 12.49
CA GLU A 118 -8.87 -10.89 11.80
C GLU A 118 -9.45 -11.49 10.52
N LYS A 119 -10.75 -11.77 10.56
CA LYS A 119 -11.61 -11.93 9.37
C LYS A 119 -11.69 -10.67 8.49
N HIS A 120 -10.73 -9.74 8.59
CA HIS A 120 -10.47 -8.70 7.60
C HIS A 120 -9.54 -9.23 6.50
N HIS A 121 -9.86 -10.43 6.03
CA HIS A 121 -9.55 -10.90 4.69
C HIS A 121 -10.44 -10.12 3.73
N HIS A 122 -9.93 -9.03 3.15
CA HIS A 122 -10.33 -8.70 1.79
C HIS A 122 -9.26 -9.28 0.86
N ALA A 123 -9.64 -10.39 0.22
CA ALA A 123 -8.91 -11.07 -0.85
C ALA A 123 -7.63 -11.84 -0.47
N GLY A 124 -7.65 -12.70 0.56
CA GLY A 124 -6.67 -13.80 0.67
C GLY A 124 -5.18 -13.42 0.69
N LEU A 125 -4.81 -12.16 0.89
CA LEU A 125 -3.44 -11.75 1.13
C LEU A 125 -3.09 -12.09 2.59
N HIS A 126 -1.99 -12.82 2.79
CA HIS A 126 -1.40 -13.02 4.11
C HIS A 126 -1.17 -11.66 4.79
N SER A 127 -1.44 -11.56 6.09
CA SER A 127 -1.25 -10.34 6.91
C SER A 127 0.17 -9.76 6.84
N GLU A 128 1.15 -10.58 6.48
CA GLU A 128 2.57 -10.22 6.30
C GLU A 128 2.83 -9.39 5.03
N LEU A 129 1.91 -9.38 4.06
CA LEU A 129 2.05 -8.67 2.78
C LEU A 129 1.67 -7.18 2.84
N GLY A 130 1.15 -6.72 3.99
CA GLY A 130 0.84 -5.30 4.20
C GLY A 130 2.06 -4.43 4.52
N PHE A 131 3.17 -5.05 4.96
CA PHE A 131 4.42 -4.39 5.34
C PHE A 131 4.24 -3.17 6.28
N TYR A 132 3.20 -3.18 7.12
CA TYR A 132 2.84 -2.06 8.00
C TYR A 132 3.94 -1.75 9.03
N ASP A 133 4.70 -2.76 9.42
CA ASP A 133 5.78 -2.66 10.41
C ASP A 133 7.10 -2.14 9.83
N LEU A 134 7.22 -2.01 8.50
CA LEU A 134 8.45 -1.52 7.85
C LEU A 134 8.43 0.00 7.68
N ALA A 135 9.57 0.66 7.86
CA ALA A 135 9.68 2.10 7.62
C ALA A 135 9.51 2.43 6.13
N GLU A 136 9.04 3.64 5.78
CA GLU A 136 8.86 4.05 4.37
C GLU A 136 10.14 3.85 3.54
N ARG A 137 11.30 4.22 4.11
CA ARG A 137 12.61 4.02 3.47
C ARG A 137 12.87 2.56 3.07
N GLU A 138 12.32 1.61 3.81
CA GLU A 138 12.45 0.17 3.57
C GLU A 138 11.38 -0.30 2.58
N ARG A 139 10.18 0.30 2.61
CA ARG A 139 9.08 0.01 1.66
C ARG A 139 9.28 0.63 0.28
N THR A 140 10.20 1.59 0.11
CA THR A 140 10.54 2.18 -1.19
C THR A 140 11.96 1.79 -1.61
N LYS A 141 12.13 0.57 -2.14
CA LYS A 141 13.44 0.07 -2.60
C LYS A 141 14.00 0.85 -3.80
N HIS A 142 15.30 1.15 -3.77
CA HIS A 142 16.10 1.61 -4.92
C HIS A 142 15.47 2.79 -5.68
N VAL A 143 15.39 2.66 -7.01
CA VAL A 143 14.87 3.64 -7.96
C VAL A 143 13.39 3.96 -7.78
N ASN A 144 12.67 3.20 -6.93
CA ASN A 144 11.25 3.45 -6.69
C ASN A 144 10.98 4.76 -5.94
N ARG A 145 11.99 5.34 -5.30
CA ARG A 145 11.90 6.64 -4.61
C ARG A 145 12.11 7.85 -5.54
N LEU A 146 12.52 7.62 -6.79
CA LEU A 146 12.84 8.71 -7.75
C LEU A 146 11.65 9.66 -8.01
N HIS A 147 10.41 9.17 -7.91
CA HIS A 147 9.22 9.99 -8.07
C HIS A 147 8.08 9.53 -7.14
N PRO A 148 7.47 10.42 -6.34
CA PRO A 148 6.30 10.10 -5.53
C PRO A 148 5.09 9.88 -6.45
N TYR A 149 4.56 8.66 -6.49
CA TYR A 149 3.41 8.30 -7.31
C TYR A 149 2.26 7.83 -6.40
N LEU A 150 1.11 8.48 -6.49
CA LEU A 150 -0.07 8.14 -5.71
C LEU A 150 -0.61 6.78 -6.20
N GLY A 151 -0.86 5.83 -5.30
CA GLY A 151 -1.30 4.48 -5.67
C GLY A 151 -0.17 3.52 -6.08
N LYS A 152 1.08 3.84 -5.75
CA LYS A 152 2.23 2.97 -6.00
C LYS A 152 2.25 1.74 -5.08
N PHE A 153 2.55 0.56 -5.64
CA PHE A 153 2.78 -0.66 -4.87
C PHE A 153 4.10 -0.64 -4.09
N ILE A 154 4.10 -1.32 -2.95
CA ILE A 154 5.32 -1.66 -2.21
C ILE A 154 6.08 -2.73 -3.02
N PRO A 155 7.36 -2.53 -3.42
CA PRO A 155 8.10 -3.46 -4.27
C PRO A 155 8.09 -4.90 -3.76
N GLN A 156 8.21 -5.09 -2.44
CA GLN A 156 8.20 -6.41 -1.80
C GLN A 156 6.91 -7.20 -2.04
N LEU A 157 5.77 -6.50 -2.19
CA LEU A 157 4.52 -7.14 -2.54
C LEU A 157 4.61 -7.75 -3.93
N VAL A 158 5.17 -6.99 -4.87
CA VAL A 158 5.34 -7.43 -6.25
C VAL A 158 6.33 -8.59 -6.33
N GLU A 159 7.47 -8.49 -5.62
CA GLU A 159 8.45 -9.59 -5.51
C GLU A 159 7.79 -10.89 -5.08
N TRP A 160 6.94 -10.85 -4.05
CA TRP A 160 6.24 -12.03 -3.56
C TRP A 160 5.35 -12.67 -4.64
N PHE A 161 4.58 -11.86 -5.38
CA PHE A 161 3.75 -12.36 -6.47
C PHE A 161 4.59 -12.94 -7.62
N LEU A 162 5.67 -12.27 -7.99
CA LEU A 162 6.57 -12.73 -9.05
C LEU A 162 7.24 -14.05 -8.66
N GLN A 163 7.73 -14.18 -7.42
CA GLN A 163 8.35 -15.42 -6.93
C GLN A 163 7.38 -16.59 -6.87
N ARG A 164 6.11 -16.31 -6.54
CA ARG A 164 5.09 -17.35 -6.37
C ARG A 164 4.57 -17.90 -7.69
N TYR A 165 4.40 -17.05 -8.69
CA TYR A 165 3.66 -17.39 -9.92
C TYR A 165 4.53 -17.46 -11.18
N PHE A 166 5.77 -16.94 -11.13
CA PHE A 166 6.66 -16.86 -12.28
C PHE A 166 8.03 -17.46 -11.99
N LYS A 167 8.77 -17.75 -13.07
CA LYS A 167 10.16 -18.22 -13.05
C LYS A 167 11.05 -17.27 -13.83
N LYS A 168 12.35 -17.32 -13.56
CA LYS A 168 13.35 -16.55 -14.31
C LYS A 168 13.21 -16.85 -15.81
N GLY A 169 13.21 -15.80 -16.64
CA GLY A 169 12.99 -15.90 -18.08
C GLY A 169 11.53 -15.86 -18.54
N ASP A 170 10.55 -15.94 -17.62
CA ASP A 170 9.15 -15.70 -17.98
C ASP A 170 8.91 -14.25 -18.40
N TRP A 171 7.80 -14.03 -19.11
CA TRP A 171 7.33 -12.71 -19.53
C TRP A 171 6.20 -12.22 -18.64
N ILE A 172 6.30 -10.98 -18.19
CA ILE A 172 5.30 -10.30 -17.38
C ILE A 172 4.69 -9.16 -18.19
N LEU A 173 3.35 -9.08 -18.19
CA LEU A 173 2.61 -7.95 -18.74
C LEU A 173 1.93 -7.19 -17.60
N ASP A 174 2.23 -5.90 -17.48
CA ASP A 174 1.51 -5.00 -16.58
C ASP A 174 0.72 -3.96 -17.40
N PRO A 175 -0.59 -4.12 -17.57
CA PRO A 175 -1.40 -3.22 -18.40
C PRO A 175 -1.66 -1.84 -17.75
N PHE A 176 -1.28 -1.65 -16.48
CA PHE A 176 -1.45 -0.40 -15.73
C PHE A 176 -0.20 -0.13 -14.89
N MET A 177 0.96 -0.08 -15.56
CA MET A 177 2.26 -0.13 -14.88
C MET A 177 2.55 1.09 -13.98
N GLY A 178 1.88 2.23 -14.22
CA GLY A 178 2.17 3.49 -13.55
C GLY A 178 3.65 3.83 -13.65
N SER A 179 4.26 4.15 -12.50
CA SER A 179 5.70 4.45 -12.45
C SER A 179 6.63 3.24 -12.65
N GLY A 180 6.12 2.06 -12.99
CA GLY A 180 6.90 0.89 -13.43
C GLY A 180 7.43 -0.03 -12.33
N THR A 181 6.81 -0.06 -11.14
CA THR A 181 7.32 -0.86 -10.00
C THR A 181 7.40 -2.35 -10.33
N THR A 182 6.38 -2.89 -11.00
CA THR A 182 6.33 -4.30 -11.44
C THR A 182 7.48 -4.63 -12.39
N LEU A 183 7.75 -3.76 -13.36
CA LEU A 183 8.80 -3.96 -14.35
C LEU A 183 10.20 -3.92 -13.72
N VAL A 184 10.42 -3.01 -12.76
CA VAL A 184 11.69 -2.93 -12.02
C VAL A 184 11.93 -4.22 -11.25
N GLN A 185 10.93 -4.72 -10.52
CA GLN A 185 11.07 -5.97 -9.76
C GLN A 185 11.23 -7.19 -10.67
N ALA A 186 10.50 -7.25 -11.79
CA ALA A 186 10.69 -8.28 -12.81
C ALA A 186 12.14 -8.30 -13.34
N ASN A 187 12.68 -7.13 -13.66
CA ASN A 187 14.05 -6.99 -14.16
C ASN A 187 15.09 -7.40 -13.11
N GLU A 188 14.93 -6.99 -11.84
CA GLU A 188 15.79 -7.42 -10.72
C GLU A 188 15.78 -8.95 -10.55
N MET A 189 14.64 -9.60 -10.81
CA MET A 189 14.47 -11.04 -10.72
C MET A 189 14.85 -11.80 -12.02
N GLY A 190 15.32 -11.11 -13.05
CA GLY A 190 15.74 -11.71 -14.32
C GLY A 190 14.59 -12.22 -15.18
N MET A 191 13.42 -11.58 -15.09
CA MET A 191 12.24 -11.83 -15.93
C MET A 191 12.11 -10.74 -16.99
N ALA A 192 11.59 -11.10 -18.16
CA ALA A 192 11.24 -10.12 -19.18
C ALA A 192 9.91 -9.45 -18.80
N SER A 193 9.75 -8.16 -19.09
CA SER A 193 8.51 -7.46 -18.77
C SER A 193 8.13 -6.40 -19.79
N ILE A 194 6.83 -6.23 -20.00
CA ILE A 194 6.20 -5.19 -20.81
C ILE A 194 5.20 -4.47 -19.91
N GLY A 195 5.23 -3.14 -19.93
CA GLY A 195 4.23 -2.34 -19.24
C GLY A 195 3.53 -1.38 -20.19
N VAL A 196 2.24 -1.17 -19.93
CA VAL A 196 1.40 -0.20 -20.64
C VAL A 196 0.86 0.78 -19.61
N ASP A 197 0.88 2.06 -19.95
CA ASP A 197 0.25 3.12 -19.17
C ASP A 197 -0.23 4.20 -20.14
N VAL A 198 -1.34 4.86 -19.81
CA VAL A 198 -1.88 5.96 -20.62
C VAL A 198 -1.04 7.23 -20.45
N SER A 199 -0.38 7.40 -19.31
CA SER A 199 0.44 8.58 -19.04
C SER A 199 1.82 8.40 -19.65
N GLU A 200 2.16 9.27 -20.61
CA GLU A 200 3.50 9.34 -21.18
C GLU A 200 4.55 9.64 -20.11
N PHE A 201 4.21 10.48 -19.13
CA PHE A 201 5.10 10.80 -18.01
C PHE A 201 5.43 9.56 -17.16
N ASN A 202 4.43 8.73 -16.84
CA ASN A 202 4.64 7.46 -16.14
C ASN A 202 5.54 6.52 -16.94
N CYS A 203 5.28 6.41 -18.25
CA CYS A 203 6.13 5.64 -19.17
C CYS A 203 7.57 6.16 -19.16
N HIS A 204 7.77 7.47 -19.13
CA HIS A 204 9.09 8.08 -19.09
C HIS A 204 9.82 7.76 -17.78
N ILE A 205 9.14 7.87 -16.63
CA ILE A 205 9.70 7.47 -15.33
C ILE A 205 10.12 6.00 -15.35
N ALA A 206 9.27 5.10 -15.87
CA ALA A 206 9.58 3.67 -15.95
C ALA A 206 10.81 3.42 -16.83
N LYS A 207 10.91 4.08 -17.99
CA LYS A 207 12.09 4.02 -18.87
C LYS A 207 13.36 4.48 -18.16
N VAL A 208 13.29 5.58 -17.40
CA VAL A 208 14.44 6.08 -16.64
C VAL A 208 14.87 5.08 -15.56
N LYS A 209 13.92 4.45 -14.87
CA LYS A 209 14.24 3.45 -13.84
C LYS A 209 14.85 2.16 -14.39
N LEU A 210 14.47 1.77 -15.59
CA LEU A 210 14.91 0.53 -16.25
C LEU A 210 16.08 0.73 -17.21
N GLY A 211 16.43 1.99 -17.49
CA GLY A 211 17.51 2.35 -18.40
C GLY A 211 18.85 1.78 -17.92
N ARG A 212 19.68 1.37 -18.90
CA ARG A 212 21.08 1.08 -18.65
C ARG A 212 21.87 2.36 -18.83
N TYR A 213 22.66 2.70 -17.81
CA TYR A 213 23.43 3.93 -17.79
C TYR A 213 24.92 3.62 -17.69
N ASP A 214 25.72 4.36 -18.45
CA ASP A 214 27.14 4.45 -18.21
C ASP A 214 27.36 5.33 -16.97
N ILE A 215 27.75 4.69 -15.87
CA ILE A 215 27.95 5.36 -14.58
C ILE A 215 29.11 6.35 -14.63
N ALA A 216 30.15 6.07 -15.41
CA ALA A 216 31.29 6.97 -15.55
C ALA A 216 30.89 8.25 -16.30
N LEU A 217 30.15 8.09 -17.41
CA LEU A 217 29.61 9.23 -18.15
C LEU A 217 28.62 10.02 -17.30
N ALA A 218 27.66 9.34 -16.64
CA ALA A 218 26.67 10.00 -15.78
C ALA A 218 27.34 10.82 -14.67
N ARG A 219 28.39 10.28 -14.04
CA ARG A 219 29.17 11.00 -13.03
C ARG A 219 29.83 12.25 -13.61
N LYS A 220 30.44 12.13 -14.80
CA LYS A 220 31.08 13.26 -15.48
C LYS A 220 30.06 14.37 -15.77
N GLU A 221 28.91 14.02 -16.34
CA GLU A 221 27.83 14.97 -16.66
C GLU A 221 27.31 15.68 -15.40
N VAL A 222 27.09 14.94 -14.31
CA VAL A 222 26.64 15.54 -13.03
C VAL A 222 27.66 16.54 -12.49
N LEU A 223 28.95 16.20 -12.49
CA LEU A 223 30.01 17.11 -12.03
C LEU A 223 30.15 18.34 -12.93
N GLU A 224 29.94 18.17 -14.24
CA GLU A 224 29.94 19.30 -15.18
C GLU A 224 28.75 20.24 -14.92
N VAL A 225 27.54 19.68 -14.73
CA VAL A 225 26.34 20.44 -14.36
C VAL A 225 26.56 21.19 -13.06
N GLU A 226 27.07 20.53 -12.02
CA GLU A 226 27.39 21.15 -10.73
C GLU A 226 28.37 22.32 -10.90
N SER A 227 29.46 22.12 -11.65
CA SER A 227 30.44 23.18 -11.93
C SER A 227 29.82 24.37 -12.66
N ARG A 228 28.92 24.12 -13.63
CA ARG A 228 28.21 25.17 -14.38
C ARG A 228 27.25 25.93 -13.48
N VAL A 229 26.47 25.22 -12.66
CA VAL A 229 25.54 25.81 -11.69
C VAL A 229 26.29 26.65 -10.66
N GLN A 230 27.44 26.17 -10.16
CA GLN A 230 28.25 26.93 -9.21
C GLN A 230 28.80 28.23 -9.85
N ARG A 231 29.33 28.14 -11.06
CA ARG A 231 29.79 29.33 -11.81
C ARG A 231 28.63 30.31 -12.04
N PHE A 232 27.47 29.79 -12.41
CA PHE A 232 26.27 30.58 -12.60
C PHE A 232 25.82 31.28 -11.31
N SER A 233 25.74 30.55 -10.19
CA SER A 233 25.40 31.10 -8.87
C SER A 233 26.36 32.20 -8.44
N ASN A 234 27.68 31.99 -8.62
CA ASN A 234 28.70 32.99 -8.32
C ASN A 234 28.58 34.27 -9.17
N ARG A 235 28.07 34.16 -10.41
CA ARG A 235 27.77 35.35 -11.25
C ARG A 235 26.56 36.12 -10.75
N LEU A 236 25.55 35.43 -10.23
CA LEU A 236 24.32 36.05 -9.72
C LEU A 236 24.50 36.76 -8.37
N GLN A 237 25.48 36.35 -7.56
CA GLN A 237 25.79 36.97 -6.29
C GLN A 237 26.98 37.93 -6.42
N PRO A 238 26.78 39.21 -6.80
CA PRO A 238 27.82 40.21 -6.65
C PRO A 238 28.17 40.33 -5.16
N LYS A 239 29.46 40.46 -4.85
CA LYS A 239 30.06 40.29 -3.51
C LYS A 239 29.48 41.12 -2.35
N ASN A 240 28.51 42.02 -2.55
CA ASN A 240 28.10 43.02 -1.54
C ASN A 240 26.59 43.27 -1.40
N ASP A 241 25.68 42.43 -1.93
CA ASP A 241 24.24 42.66 -1.72
C ASP A 241 23.55 41.42 -1.13
N THR A 242 23.23 41.50 0.16
CA THR A 242 22.60 40.43 0.96
C THR A 242 21.10 40.25 0.69
N THR A 243 20.54 40.91 -0.33
CA THR A 243 19.12 40.83 -0.64
C THR A 243 18.89 39.97 -1.88
N LEU A 244 18.88 38.65 -1.69
CA LEU A 244 18.38 37.70 -2.70
C LEU A 244 16.85 37.76 -2.73
N GLU A 245 16.29 38.75 -3.42
CA GLU A 245 14.97 38.56 -4.00
C GLU A 245 15.10 37.45 -5.04
N LEU A 246 14.51 36.29 -4.72
CA LEU A 246 14.73 35.04 -5.46
C LEU A 246 14.34 35.13 -6.94
N PHE A 247 13.49 36.07 -7.35
CA PHE A 247 13.02 36.22 -8.74
C PHE A 247 12.50 37.63 -9.09
N PRO A 248 13.37 38.62 -9.41
CA PRO A 248 12.92 39.80 -10.14
C PRO A 248 12.63 39.36 -11.59
N GLU A 249 11.42 39.64 -12.10
CA GLU A 249 10.99 39.20 -13.44
C GLU A 249 11.97 39.64 -14.54
N ASP A 250 12.59 40.81 -14.36
CA ASP A 250 13.63 41.39 -15.22
C ASP A 250 14.96 40.63 -15.22
N ARG A 251 15.23 39.81 -14.19
CA ARG A 251 16.39 38.89 -14.15
C ARG A 251 16.08 37.51 -14.75
N LEU A 252 14.81 37.11 -14.83
CA LEU A 252 14.41 35.79 -15.35
C LEU A 252 14.61 35.68 -16.86
N ASP A 253 14.30 36.72 -17.62
CA ASP A 253 14.47 36.69 -19.08
C ASP A 253 15.94 36.64 -19.48
N LYS A 254 16.78 37.46 -18.83
CA LYS A 254 18.24 37.42 -19.01
C LYS A 254 18.83 36.06 -18.60
N LEU A 255 18.27 35.46 -17.56
CA LEU A 255 18.65 34.14 -17.09
C LEU A 255 18.32 33.06 -18.13
N LYS A 256 17.08 33.03 -18.61
CA LYS A 256 16.61 32.11 -19.65
C LYS A 256 17.49 32.22 -20.90
N ASP A 257 17.73 33.43 -21.39
CA ASP A 257 18.50 33.66 -22.60
C ASP A 257 19.97 33.25 -22.46
N GLY A 258 20.57 33.52 -21.29
CA GLY A 258 21.93 33.07 -20.99
C GLY A 258 22.06 31.55 -20.93
N LEU A 259 21.09 30.86 -20.33
CA LEU A 259 21.07 29.39 -20.27
C LEU A 259 20.89 28.79 -21.67
N LEU A 260 20.02 29.36 -22.50
CA LEU A 260 19.80 28.90 -23.89
C LEU A 260 21.04 29.11 -24.78
N ALA A 261 21.74 30.23 -24.64
CA ALA A 261 22.97 30.51 -25.38
C ALA A 261 24.12 29.56 -25.01
N GLU A 262 24.26 29.22 -23.72
CA GLU A 262 25.26 28.27 -23.23
C GLU A 262 24.83 26.80 -23.42
N CYS A 263 23.58 26.54 -23.80
CA CYS A 263 23.08 25.18 -24.01
C CYS A 263 23.56 24.66 -25.37
N LYS A 264 24.34 23.57 -25.37
CA LYS A 264 24.83 22.89 -26.60
C LYS A 264 23.94 21.73 -27.05
N SER A 265 22.94 21.37 -26.25
CA SER A 265 21.98 20.31 -26.57
C SER A 265 20.88 20.87 -27.47
N GLU A 266 20.72 20.33 -28.68
CA GLU A 266 19.64 20.73 -29.58
C GLU A 266 18.25 20.48 -28.97
N TYR A 267 18.09 19.41 -28.18
CA TYR A 267 16.82 19.05 -27.55
C TYR A 267 16.30 20.10 -26.55
N LEU A 268 17.20 20.82 -25.87
CA LEU A 268 16.84 21.81 -24.85
C LEU A 268 16.71 23.23 -25.41
N ARG A 269 16.87 23.41 -26.72
CA ARG A 269 16.75 24.71 -27.41
C ARG A 269 15.37 24.93 -28.05
N THR A 270 14.59 23.87 -28.25
CA THR A 270 13.17 23.90 -28.68
C THR A 270 12.25 24.05 -27.49
#